data_AF-A0A7W6MP72-F1
#
_entry.id   AF-A0A7W6MP72-F1
#
_cell.length_a   1.000
_cell.length_b   1.000
_cell.length_c   1.000
_cell.angle_alpha   90.00
_cell.angle_beta   90.00
_cell.angle_gamma   90.00
#
_symmetry.space_group_name_H-M   'P 1'
#
loop_
_entity.id
_entity.type
_entity.pdbx_description
1 polymer ?
#
loop_
_entity_poly.entity_id
_entity_poly.type
_entity_poly.pdbx_seq_one_letter_code
_entity_poly.pdbx_strand_id
1 'polypeptide(L)' 'MALTTQDVIGYYSLILGEKPEPMEVAYYLETFEDVPSLRQQLEFIANCRAGAISAGTHPAAAAQ' A
#
# COMPACT_ATOMS: atom_id res chain seq x y z
N MET A 1 -5.12 12.98 -1.69
CA MET A 1 -6.27 12.15 -1.29
C MET A 1 -5.68 10.95 -0.60
N ALA A 2 -5.99 10.74 0.68
CA ALA A 2 -5.36 9.68 1.47
C ALA A 2 -5.88 8.29 1.06
N LEU A 3 -5.03 7.27 1.18
CA LEU A 3 -5.44 5.89 0.96
C LEU A 3 -6.55 5.54 1.95
N THR A 4 -7.60 4.85 1.48
CA THR A 4 -8.63 4.33 2.37
C THR A 4 -8.57 2.82 2.47
N THR A 5 -9.14 2.27 3.54
CA THR A 5 -9.34 0.82 3.71
C THR A 5 -10.05 0.21 2.50
N GLN A 6 -11.00 0.94 1.91
CA GLN A 6 -11.74 0.49 0.73
C GLN A 6 -10.85 0.42 -0.52
N ASP A 7 -9.90 1.34 -0.68
CA ASP A 7 -8.96 1.30 -1.80
C ASP A 7 -8.05 0.08 -1.72
N VAL A 8 -7.53 -0.23 -0.53
CA VAL A 8 -6.71 -1.43 -0.30
C VAL A 8 -7.52 -2.70 -0.53
N ILE A 9 -8.70 -2.81 0.08
CA ILE A 9 -9.57 -3.98 -0.09
C ILE A 9 -9.98 -4.15 -1.56
N GLY A 10 -10.36 -3.06 -2.22
CA GLY A 10 -10.71 -3.05 -3.63
C GLY A 10 -9.54 -3.50 -4.51
N TYR A 11 -8.33 -3.01 -4.26
CA TYR A 11 -7.13 -3.42 -4.97
C TYR A 11 -6.83 -4.92 -4.79
N TYR A 12 -6.83 -5.43 -3.56
CA TYR A 12 -6.60 -6.85 -3.30
C TYR A 12 -7.65 -7.74 -3.96
N SER A 13 -8.92 -7.38 -3.84
CA SER A 13 -10.02 -8.17 -4.40
C SER A 13 -10.04 -8.15 -5.93
N LEU A 14 -9.82 -6.98 -6.55
CA LEU A 14 -9.94 -6.81 -8.01
C LEU A 14 -8.67 -7.15 -8.78
N ILE A 15 -7.50 -6.84 -8.22
CA ILE A 15 -6.21 -6.99 -8.93
C ILE A 15 -5.52 -8.27 -8.51
N LEU A 16 -5.46 -8.56 -7.21
CA LEU A 16 -4.76 -9.73 -6.70
C LEU A 16 -5.65 -10.96 -6.60
N GLY A 17 -6.97 -10.79 -6.58
CA GLY A 17 -7.93 -11.89 -6.35
C GLY A 17 -7.83 -12.48 -4.95
N GLU A 18 -7.28 -11.72 -4.00
CA GLU A 18 -7.00 -12.15 -2.63
C GLU A 18 -7.74 -11.25 -1.63
N LYS A 19 -7.88 -11.74 -0.40
CA LYS A 19 -8.35 -10.92 0.72
C LYS A 19 -7.14 -10.42 1.49
N PRO A 20 -6.99 -9.10 1.73
CA PRO A 20 -5.89 -8.59 2.52
C PRO A 20 -6.10 -8.94 3.99
N GLU A 21 -5.00 -9.16 4.71
CA GLU A 21 -5.03 -9.34 6.16
C GLU A 21 -5.26 -7.98 6.85
N PRO A 22 -6.03 -7.92 7.96
CA PRO A 22 -6.33 -6.65 8.62
C PRO A 22 -5.07 -5.86 9.05
N MET A 23 -4.02 -6.57 9.48
CA MET A 23 -2.74 -5.96 9.86
C MET A 23 -2.01 -5.37 8.66
N GLU A 24 -2.14 -5.98 7.49
CA GLU A 24 -1.53 -5.52 6.24
C GLU A 24 -2.24 -4.24 5.74
N VAL A 25 -3.57 -4.19 5.87
CA VAL A 25 -4.34 -2.97 5.56
C VAL A 25 -3.96 -1.83 6.50
N ALA A 26 -3.91 -2.08 7.82
CA ALA A 26 -3.52 -1.07 8.80
C ALA A 26 -2.10 -0.54 8.50
N TYR A 27 -1.17 -1.44 8.18
CA TYR A 27 0.19 -1.08 7.81
C TYR A 27 0.25 -0.13 6.61
N TYR A 28 -0.46 -0.44 5.51
CA TYR A 28 -0.47 0.44 4.35
C TYR A 28 -1.10 1.80 4.68
N LEU A 29 -2.22 1.82 5.40
CA LEU A 29 -2.89 3.08 5.77
C LEU A 29 -1.97 4.00 6.59
N GLU A 30 -1.23 3.45 7.54
CA GLU A 30 -0.24 4.20 8.34
C GLU A 30 0.96 4.65 7.48
N THR A 31 1.46 3.75 6.63
CA THR A 31 2.61 3.99 5.74
C THR A 31 2.37 5.09 4.71
N PHE A 32 1.11 5.32 4.32
CA PHE A 32 0.75 6.24 3.25
C PHE A 32 0.07 7.53 3.73
N GLU A 33 0.05 7.80 5.03
CA GLU A 33 -0.56 9.00 5.62
C GLU A 33 -0.03 10.29 4.97
N ASP A 34 1.27 10.33 4.65
CA ASP A 34 1.95 11.47 4.02
C ASP A 34 2.08 11.40 2.49
N VAL A 35 1.59 10.32 1.84
CA VAL A 35 1.72 10.18 0.39
C VAL A 35 0.51 10.84 -0.30
N PRO A 36 0.70 11.87 -1.15
CA PRO A 36 -0.44 12.61 -1.70
C PRO A 36 -1.16 11.89 -2.85
N SER A 37 -0.51 10.90 -3.46
CA SER A 37 -0.93 10.23 -4.70
C SER A 37 -1.41 8.80 -4.48
N LEU A 38 -2.71 8.58 -4.63
CA LEU A 38 -3.34 7.26 -4.54
C LEU A 38 -2.71 6.24 -5.50
N ARG A 39 -2.33 6.66 -6.72
CA ARG A 39 -1.68 5.77 -7.70
C ARG A 39 -0.35 5.22 -7.17
N GLN A 40 0.49 6.07 -6.57
CA GLN A 40 1.80 5.64 -6.05
C GLN A 40 1.65 4.69 -4.86
N GLN A 41 0.64 4.90 -4.02
CA GLN A 41 0.33 4.01 -2.90
C GLN A 41 -0.08 2.61 -3.39
N LEU A 42 -0.94 2.54 -4.40
CA LEU A 42 -1.37 1.26 -4.99
C LEU A 42 -0.21 0.56 -5.73
N GLU A 43 0.63 1.29 -6.46
CA GLU A 43 1.84 0.74 -7.09
C GLU A 43 2.83 0.18 -6.07
N PHE A 44 2.98 0.82 -4.91
CA PHE A 44 3.81 0.29 -3.82
C PHE A 44 3.24 -1.03 -3.28
N ILE A 45 1.94 -1.11 -3.03
CA ILE A 45 1.28 -2.35 -2.60
C ILE A 45 1.52 -3.48 -3.62
N ALA A 46 1.40 -3.18 -4.92
CA ALA A 46 1.69 -4.11 -6.00
C ALA A 46 3.12 -4.64 -5.93
N ASN A 47 4.08 -3.73 -5.79
CA ASN A 47 5.50 -4.06 -5.74
C ASN A 47 5.87 -4.85 -4.47
N CYS A 48 5.24 -4.55 -3.32
CA CYS A 48 5.41 -5.33 -2.09
C CYS A 48 4.99 -6.79 -2.30
N ARG A 49 3.83 -7.01 -2.92
CA ARG A 49 3.31 -8.36 -3.18
C ARG A 49 4.10 -9.09 -4.27
N ALA A 50 4.60 -8.37 -5.27
CA ALA A 50 5.49 -8.92 -6.28
C ALA A 50 6.89 -9.28 -5.72
N GLY A 51 7.19 -8.96 -4.46
CA GLY A 51 8.50 -9.11 -3.85
C GLY A 51 9.55 -8.15 -4.39
N ALA A 52 9.14 -7.13 -5.15
CA ALA A 52 10.01 -6.14 -5.77
C ALA A 52 10.50 -5.09 -4.76
N ILE A 53 9.72 -4.84 -3.70
CA ILE A 53 10.12 -3.97 -2.58
C ILE A 53 9.70 -4.62 -1.26
N SER A 54 10.57 -4.60 -0.25
CA SER A 54 10.16 -4.97 1.10
C SER A 54 9.38 -3.82 1.71
N ALA A 55 8.31 -4.11 2.45
CA ALA A 55 7.44 -3.12 3.08
C ALA A 55 8.23 -2.03 3.84
N GLY A 56 9.33 -2.39 4.51
CA GLY A 56 10.23 -1.45 5.18
C GLY A 56 11.08 -0.51 4.28
N THR A 57 10.95 -0.57 2.95
CA THR A 57 11.76 0.22 1.98
C THR A 57 11.00 1.45 1.47
N HIS A 58 10.10 1.98 2.29
CA HIS A 58 9.24 3.09 1.91
C HIS A 58 10.07 4.30 1.41
N PRO A 59 9.74 4.92 0.26
CA PRO A 59 10.52 6.04 -0.30
C PRO A 59 10.51 7.31 0.57
N ALA A 60 9.54 7.50 1.48
CA ALA A 60 9.61 8.57 2.48
C ALA A 60 10.68 8.33 3.57
N ALA A 61 11.21 7.12 3.73
CA ALA A 61 12.38 6.88 4.60
C ALA A 61 13.70 7.38 3.97
N ALA A 62 13.71 7.68 2.66
CA ALA A 62 14.86 8.27 1.96
C ALA A 62 14.85 9.81 1.97
N ALA A 63 13.88 10.43 2.65
CA ALA A 63 13.80 11.88 2.84
C ALA A 63 13.97 12.24 4.33
N GLN A 64 15.12 11.86 4.91
CA GLN A 64 15.65 12.44 6.15
C GLN A 64 17.11 12.82 5.98
#